data_AF-A0A2H0FFK5-F1
#
_entry.id   AF-A0A2H0FFK5-F1
#
_cell.length_a   1.000
_cell.length_b   1.000
_cell.length_c   1.000
_cell.angle_alpha   90.00
_cell.angle_beta   90.00
_cell.angle_gamma   90.00
#
_symmetry.space_group_name_H-M   'P 1'
#
loop_
_entity.id
_entity.type
_entity.pdbx_description
1 polymer ?
#
loop_
_entity_poly.entity_id
_entity_poly.type
_entity_poly.pdbx_seq_one_letter_code
_entity_poly.pdbx_strand_id
1 'polypeptide(L)'
;MDEIINREIAQRLMKIKGEARGTHFKNDADFIIKEKGEDGLKNVEKELERLGYPIEYKKINQFAFYPAGLRAISLLAIKKVFDWPDEKIKELGAYAMKVSWIIRIFTKYFFSIEKVFEEAQKTWAKYFTVGELEVEESNLEKNMLFLN
;
A
#
# COMPACT_ATOMS: atom_id res chain seq x y z
N MET A 1 -23.50 0.67 10.51
CA MET A 1 -22.15 0.85 9.94
C MET A 1 -22.19 0.30 8.55
N ASP A 2 -21.95 1.14 7.55
CA ASP A 2 -21.85 0.68 6.16
C ASP A 2 -20.66 -0.27 6.03
N GLU A 3 -20.83 -1.35 5.27
CA GLU A 3 -19.79 -2.38 5.12
C GLU A 3 -18.60 -1.81 4.33
N ILE A 4 -17.42 -1.71 4.95
CA ILE A 4 -16.19 -1.11 4.37
C ILE A 4 -15.82 -1.77 3.01
N ILE A 5 -16.05 -3.08 2.89
CA ILE A 5 -15.88 -3.82 1.64
C ILE A 5 -16.79 -5.05 1.59
N ASN A 6 -17.40 -5.27 0.43
CA ASN A 6 -18.15 -6.45 0.05
C ASN A 6 -17.79 -6.88 -1.38
N ARG A 7 -18.41 -7.96 -1.89
CA ARG A 7 -18.11 -8.50 -3.23
C ARG A 7 -18.38 -7.50 -4.36
N GLU A 8 -19.43 -6.70 -4.26
CA GLU A 8 -19.77 -5.71 -5.29
C GLU A 8 -18.72 -4.59 -5.33
N ILE A 9 -18.32 -4.08 -4.17
CA ILE A 9 -17.24 -3.09 -4.05
C ILE A 9 -15.94 -3.69 -4.59
N ALA A 10 -15.60 -4.92 -4.22
CA ALA A 10 -14.40 -5.60 -4.70
C ALA A 10 -14.40 -5.76 -6.25
N GLN A 11 -15.53 -6.16 -6.83
CA GLN A 11 -15.69 -6.24 -8.29
C GLN A 11 -15.53 -4.88 -8.98
N ARG A 12 -16.03 -3.81 -8.37
CA ARG A 12 -15.82 -2.44 -8.88
C ARG A 12 -14.35 -2.03 -8.80
N LEU A 13 -13.68 -2.31 -7.68
CA LEU A 13 -12.26 -1.99 -7.49
C LEU A 13 -11.37 -2.75 -8.47
N MET A 14 -11.68 -4.00 -8.81
CA MET A 14 -10.93 -4.75 -9.82
C MET A 14 -10.98 -4.15 -11.22
N LYS A 15 -11.91 -3.24 -11.52
CA LYS A 15 -11.96 -2.52 -12.79
C LYS A 15 -10.98 -1.34 -12.85
N ILE A 16 -10.34 -0.99 -11.73
CA ILE A 16 -9.27 0.01 -11.70
C ILE A 16 -8.15 -0.47 -12.62
N LYS A 17 -7.80 0.38 -13.59
CA LYS A 17 -6.73 0.09 -14.55
C LYS A 17 -5.36 0.13 -13.87
N GLY A 18 -4.41 -0.54 -14.49
CA GLY A 18 -3.03 -0.57 -14.05
C GLY A 18 -2.76 -1.55 -12.93
N GLU A 19 -1.51 -1.51 -12.48
CA GLU A 19 -0.92 -2.54 -11.64
C GLU A 19 -0.04 -1.89 -10.57
N ALA A 20 0.09 -2.59 -9.45
CA ALA A 20 0.92 -2.23 -8.32
C ALA A 20 2.00 -3.32 -8.13
N ARG A 21 3.19 -2.91 -7.69
CA ARG A 21 4.31 -3.80 -7.45
C ARG A 21 4.04 -4.74 -6.26
N GLY A 22 4.43 -6.00 -6.37
CA GLY A 22 4.23 -7.03 -5.34
C GLY A 22 4.76 -6.66 -3.95
N THR A 23 5.78 -5.80 -3.89
CA THR A 23 6.33 -5.26 -2.64
C THR A 23 5.29 -4.62 -1.73
N HIS A 24 4.19 -4.07 -2.26
CA HIS A 24 3.13 -3.51 -1.42
C HIS A 24 2.46 -4.58 -0.57
N PHE A 25 2.08 -5.71 -1.17
CA PHE A 25 1.48 -6.83 -0.43
C PHE A 25 2.46 -7.47 0.56
N LYS A 26 3.75 -7.53 0.20
CA LYS A 26 4.78 -8.06 1.10
C LYS A 26 4.93 -7.18 2.35
N ASN A 27 4.98 -5.86 2.17
CA ASN A 27 5.06 -4.90 3.27
C ASN A 27 3.80 -4.96 4.16
N ASP A 28 2.61 -5.08 3.56
CA ASP A 28 1.36 -5.27 4.29
C ASP A 28 1.44 -6.54 5.15
N ALA A 29 1.86 -7.67 4.58
CA ALA A 29 1.97 -8.94 5.29
C ALA A 29 2.95 -8.86 6.46
N ASP A 30 4.12 -8.25 6.24
CA ASP A 30 5.14 -8.07 7.29
C ASP A 30 4.60 -7.18 8.43
N PHE A 31 3.85 -6.12 8.11
CA PHE A 31 3.19 -5.28 9.12
C PHE A 31 2.10 -6.05 9.89
N ILE A 32 1.27 -6.82 9.19
CA ILE A 32 0.21 -7.64 9.83
C ILE A 32 0.83 -8.69 10.75
N ILE A 33 1.87 -9.40 10.31
CA ILE A 33 2.57 -10.39 11.14
C ILE A 33 3.15 -9.71 12.38
N LYS A 34 3.76 -8.53 12.23
CA LYS A 34 4.29 -7.76 13.35
C LYS A 34 3.22 -7.38 14.38
N GLU A 35 2.03 -6.96 13.94
CA GLU A 35 0.98 -6.42 14.83
C GLU A 35 -0.01 -7.48 15.34
N LYS A 36 -0.24 -8.54 14.56
CA LYS A 36 -1.32 -9.53 14.77
C LYS A 36 -0.86 -10.99 14.65
N GLY A 37 0.41 -11.22 14.29
CA GLY A 37 0.95 -12.56 14.10
C GLY A 37 0.45 -13.25 12.83
N GLU A 38 0.91 -14.49 12.65
CA GLU A 38 0.58 -15.33 11.49
C GLU A 38 -0.92 -15.61 11.36
N ASP A 39 -1.63 -15.74 12.49
CA ASP A 39 -3.07 -15.97 12.46
C ASP A 39 -3.86 -14.72 12.02
N GLY A 40 -3.33 -13.52 12.32
CA GLY A 40 -3.85 -12.28 11.76
C GLY A 40 -3.77 -12.27 10.23
N LEU A 41 -2.62 -12.67 9.67
CA LEU A 41 -2.43 -12.74 8.23
C LEU A 41 -3.41 -13.73 7.58
N LYS A 42 -3.57 -14.94 8.16
CA LYS A 42 -4.55 -15.93 7.67
C LYS A 42 -5.98 -15.42 7.68
N ASN A 43 -6.36 -14.60 8.67
CA ASN A 43 -7.71 -14.03 8.73
C ASN A 43 -7.96 -13.05 7.58
N VAL A 44 -6.95 -12.29 7.17
CA VAL A 44 -7.02 -11.43 5.98
C VAL A 44 -7.12 -12.27 4.70
N GLU A 45 -6.32 -13.33 4.57
CA GLU A 45 -6.38 -14.24 3.41
C GLU A 45 -7.78 -14.88 3.26
N LYS A 46 -8.41 -15.29 4.36
CA LYS A 46 -9.80 -15.80 4.38
C LYS A 46 -10.83 -14.76 3.96
N GLU A 47 -10.69 -13.51 4.41
CA GLU A 47 -11.60 -12.43 4.00
C GLU A 47 -11.46 -12.15 2.50
N LEU A 48 -10.24 -12.15 1.98
CA LEU A 48 -9.96 -11.99 0.55
C LEU A 48 -10.54 -13.13 -0.29
N GLU A 49 -10.44 -14.37 0.18
CA GLU A 49 -11.11 -15.53 -0.42
C GLU A 49 -12.64 -15.34 -0.42
N ARG A 50 -13.22 -14.91 0.70
CA ARG A 50 -14.67 -14.61 0.81
C ARG A 50 -15.12 -13.55 -0.20
N LEU A 51 -14.28 -12.54 -0.45
CA LEU A 51 -14.51 -11.47 -1.42
C LEU A 51 -14.32 -11.91 -2.88
N GLY A 52 -13.77 -13.12 -3.12
CA GLY A 52 -13.54 -13.68 -4.46
C GLY A 52 -12.18 -13.33 -5.06
N TYR A 53 -11.26 -12.78 -4.27
CA TYR A 53 -9.94 -12.32 -4.71
C TYR A 53 -8.84 -12.82 -3.76
N PRO A 54 -8.65 -14.15 -3.65
CA PRO A 54 -7.71 -14.73 -2.70
C PRO A 54 -6.28 -14.24 -2.98
N ILE A 55 -5.53 -13.97 -1.91
CA ILE A 55 -4.11 -13.66 -1.95
C ILE A 55 -3.42 -14.64 -1.00
N GLU A 56 -2.36 -15.29 -1.49
CA GLU A 56 -1.42 -16.01 -0.64
C GLU A 56 -0.20 -15.10 -0.42
N TYR A 57 -0.19 -14.30 0.66
CA TYR A 57 0.79 -13.23 0.82
C TYR A 57 2.23 -13.75 0.81
N LYS A 58 2.46 -14.94 1.34
CA LYS A 58 3.77 -15.60 1.38
C LYS A 58 4.30 -16.00 0.00
N LYS A 59 3.43 -16.14 -1.00
CA LYS A 59 3.79 -16.49 -2.38
C LYS A 59 3.89 -15.28 -3.31
N ILE A 60 3.58 -14.07 -2.83
CA ILE A 60 3.72 -12.87 -3.64
C ILE A 60 5.18 -12.67 -4.03
N ASN A 61 5.42 -12.52 -5.34
CA ASN A 61 6.70 -12.10 -5.85
C ASN A 61 6.79 -10.57 -5.75
N GLN A 62 7.67 -10.08 -4.88
CA GLN A 62 7.83 -8.65 -4.63
C GLN A 62 8.15 -7.80 -5.88
N PHE A 63 8.73 -8.39 -6.92
CA PHE A 63 9.12 -7.69 -8.15
C PHE A 63 8.07 -7.77 -9.26
N ALA A 64 7.11 -8.67 -9.16
CA ALA A 64 6.03 -8.80 -10.13
C ALA A 64 5.00 -7.67 -9.99
N PHE A 65 4.23 -7.44 -11.04
CA PHE A 65 3.08 -6.55 -11.04
C PHE A 65 1.79 -7.33 -10.79
N TYR A 66 0.87 -6.70 -10.08
CA TYR A 66 -0.45 -7.24 -9.72
C TYR A 66 -1.51 -6.16 -9.94
N PRO A 67 -2.77 -6.49 -10.21
CA PRO A 67 -3.81 -5.48 -10.46
C PRO A 67 -3.89 -4.42 -9.35
N ALA A 68 -3.95 -3.14 -9.72
CA ALA A 68 -4.06 -2.04 -8.75
C ALA A 68 -5.37 -2.13 -7.94
N GLY A 69 -6.44 -2.63 -8.55
CA GLY A 69 -7.68 -2.98 -7.84
C GLY A 69 -7.46 -4.00 -6.71
N LEU A 70 -6.61 -5.01 -6.93
CA LEU A 70 -6.29 -6.02 -5.92
C LEU A 70 -5.56 -5.40 -4.72
N ARG A 71 -4.69 -4.40 -4.96
CA ARG A 71 -4.04 -3.62 -3.91
C ARG A 71 -5.05 -2.90 -3.01
N ALA A 72 -6.06 -2.26 -3.62
CA ALA A 72 -7.12 -1.56 -2.89
C ALA A 72 -8.00 -2.53 -2.08
N ILE A 73 -8.37 -3.66 -2.68
CA ILE A 73 -9.14 -4.73 -2.02
C ILE A 73 -8.38 -5.27 -0.81
N SER A 74 -7.08 -5.53 -0.96
CA SER A 74 -6.18 -5.94 0.14
C SER A 74 -6.25 -4.96 1.32
N LEU A 75 -6.09 -3.65 1.08
CA LEU A 75 -6.15 -2.66 2.16
C LEU A 75 -7.49 -2.64 2.90
N LEU A 76 -8.59 -2.67 2.14
CA LEU A 76 -9.92 -2.63 2.73
C LEU A 76 -10.24 -3.92 3.49
N ALA A 77 -9.78 -5.07 3.01
CA ALA A 77 -9.90 -6.34 3.72
C ALA A 77 -9.13 -6.30 5.04
N ILE A 78 -7.88 -5.80 5.04
CA ILE A 78 -7.07 -5.60 6.25
C ILE A 78 -7.80 -4.67 7.23
N LYS A 79 -8.27 -3.51 6.75
CA LYS A 79 -9.00 -2.53 7.56
C LYS A 79 -10.21 -3.16 8.23
N LYS A 80 -10.99 -3.93 7.46
CA LYS A 80 -12.21 -4.61 7.93
C LYS A 80 -11.91 -5.71 8.95
N VAL A 81 -10.94 -6.58 8.68
CA VAL A 81 -10.62 -7.73 9.53
C VAL A 81 -10.17 -7.31 10.92
N PHE A 82 -9.47 -6.18 11.03
CA PHE A 82 -8.94 -5.70 12.31
C PHE A 82 -9.69 -4.52 12.91
N ASP A 83 -10.79 -4.08 12.26
CA ASP A 83 -11.52 -2.87 12.60
C ASP A 83 -10.57 -1.66 12.80
N TRP A 84 -9.60 -1.54 11.90
CA TRP A 84 -8.54 -0.56 12.03
C TRP A 84 -9.04 0.83 11.62
N PRO A 85 -8.73 1.87 12.41
CA PRO A 85 -9.02 3.25 12.00
C PRO A 85 -8.09 3.67 10.84
N ASP A 86 -8.43 4.74 10.16
CA ASP A 86 -7.65 5.25 9.01
C ASP A 86 -6.21 5.61 9.41
N GLU A 87 -6.00 6.06 10.64
CA GLU A 87 -4.67 6.33 11.21
C GLU A 87 -3.78 5.08 11.17
N LYS A 88 -4.35 3.89 11.42
CA LYS A 88 -3.59 2.64 11.41
C LYS A 88 -3.26 2.20 10.00
N ILE A 89 -4.11 2.52 9.02
CA ILE A 89 -3.82 2.31 7.59
C ILE A 89 -2.71 3.25 7.12
N LYS A 90 -2.70 4.51 7.58
CA LYS A 90 -1.58 5.44 7.33
C LYS A 90 -0.28 4.94 7.95
N GLU A 91 -0.32 4.37 9.15
CA GLU A 91 0.85 3.75 9.79
C GLU A 91 1.40 2.59 8.96
N LEU A 92 0.54 1.72 8.44
CA LEU A 92 0.92 0.62 7.54
C LEU A 92 1.60 1.17 6.27
N GLY A 93 1.07 2.23 5.66
CA GLY A 93 1.70 2.92 4.54
C GLY A 93 3.09 3.47 4.89
N ALA A 94 3.22 4.12 6.05
CA ALA A 94 4.49 4.65 6.53
C ALA A 94 5.51 3.55 6.89
N TYR A 95 5.05 2.37 7.32
CA TYR A 95 5.90 1.21 7.59
C TYR A 95 6.63 0.75 6.33
N ALA A 96 5.97 0.74 5.17
CA ALA A 96 6.58 0.40 3.88
C ALA A 96 7.82 1.26 3.56
N MET A 97 7.79 2.54 3.92
CA MET A 97 8.92 3.46 3.76
C MET A 97 10.10 3.11 4.69
N LYS A 98 9.81 2.61 5.90
CA LYS A 98 10.83 2.26 6.91
C LYS A 98 11.54 0.93 6.61
N VAL A 99 10.82 -0.04 6.03
CA VAL A 99 11.38 -1.37 5.74
C VAL A 99 12.03 -1.50 4.37
N SER A 100 11.71 -0.60 3.44
CA SER A 100 12.31 -0.63 2.11
C SER A 100 13.80 -0.30 2.17
N TRP A 101 14.63 -1.32 1.91
CA TRP A 101 16.09 -1.18 1.87
C TRP A 101 16.56 -0.14 0.84
N ILE A 102 15.88 -0.10 -0.32
CA ILE A 102 16.11 0.87 -1.38
C ILE A 102 15.89 2.29 -0.85
N ILE A 103 14.77 2.51 -0.15
CA ILE A 103 14.44 3.83 0.41
C ILE A 103 15.42 4.23 1.52
N ARG A 104 15.86 3.29 2.37
CA ARG A 104 16.87 3.57 3.42
C ARG A 104 18.24 3.97 2.88
N ILE A 105 18.59 3.51 1.68
CA ILE A 105 19.81 3.96 0.99
C ILE A 105 19.58 5.37 0.45
N PHE A 106 18.48 5.57 -0.27
CA PHE A 106 18.18 6.85 -0.92
C PHE A 106 17.98 8.01 0.07
N THR A 107 17.34 7.81 1.23
CA THR A 107 17.16 8.86 2.24
C THR A 107 18.46 9.41 2.83
N LYS A 108 19.56 8.65 2.78
CA LYS A 108 20.89 9.16 3.21
C LYS A 108 21.50 10.15 2.22
N TYR A 109 21.04 10.15 0.98
CA TYR A 109 21.54 11.02 -0.09
C TYR A 109 20.63 12.22 -0.36
N PHE A 110 19.47 12.31 0.30
CA PHE A 110 18.54 13.42 0.15
C PHE A 110 18.75 14.46 1.25
N PHE A 111 19.17 15.65 0.84
CA PHE A 111 19.45 16.78 1.72
C PHE A 111 18.24 17.69 1.94
N SER A 112 17.17 17.55 1.15
CA SER A 112 15.95 18.35 1.28
C SER A 112 14.71 17.51 0.94
N ILE A 113 13.56 17.93 1.47
CA ILE A 113 12.31 17.21 1.27
C ILE A 113 11.90 17.24 -0.21
N GLU A 114 12.10 18.35 -0.91
CA GLU A 114 11.83 18.52 -2.33
C GLU A 114 12.58 17.46 -3.16
N LYS A 115 13.85 17.17 -2.83
CA LYS A 115 14.63 16.12 -3.51
C LYS A 115 14.10 14.72 -3.27
N VAL A 116 13.60 14.44 -2.06
CA VAL A 116 12.91 13.16 -1.77
C VAL A 116 11.69 13.02 -2.68
N PHE A 117 10.91 14.09 -2.84
CA PHE A 117 9.70 14.06 -3.64
C PHE A 117 9.97 14.00 -5.14
N GLU A 118 10.90 14.79 -5.69
CA GLU A 118 11.32 14.67 -7.09
C GLU A 118 11.69 13.22 -7.45
N GLU A 119 12.43 12.54 -6.57
CA GLU A 119 12.77 11.12 -6.77
C GLU A 119 11.58 10.18 -6.55
N ALA A 120 10.66 10.49 -5.63
CA ALA A 120 9.41 9.74 -5.49
C ALA A 120 8.58 9.80 -6.77
N GLN A 121 8.47 10.96 -7.42
CA GLN A 121 7.78 11.13 -8.70
C GLN A 121 8.44 10.28 -9.80
N LYS A 122 9.77 10.37 -9.95
CA LYS A 122 10.54 9.57 -10.92
C LYS A 122 10.43 8.06 -10.67
N THR A 123 10.26 7.66 -9.41
CA THR A 123 10.18 6.25 -9.03
C THR A 123 8.75 5.72 -9.01
N TRP A 124 7.73 6.57 -9.14
CA TRP A 124 6.33 6.16 -9.15
C TRP A 124 6.04 5.06 -10.18
N ALA A 125 6.52 5.25 -11.41
CA ALA A 125 6.40 4.27 -12.50
C ALA A 125 7.09 2.91 -12.22
N LYS A 126 7.98 2.85 -11.23
CA LYS A 126 8.60 1.60 -10.76
C LYS A 126 7.68 0.83 -9.82
N TYR A 127 6.70 1.47 -9.20
CA TYR A 127 5.78 0.86 -8.25
C TYR A 127 4.36 0.71 -8.79
N PHE A 128 3.92 1.62 -9.67
CA PHE A 128 2.61 1.59 -10.33
C PHE A 128 2.76 1.76 -11.84
N THR A 129 1.87 1.12 -12.62
CA THR A 129 1.88 1.25 -14.09
C THR A 129 1.00 2.38 -14.62
N VAL A 130 0.19 3.00 -13.75
CA VAL A 130 -0.67 4.14 -14.07
C VAL A 130 -0.67 5.15 -12.94
N GLY A 131 -1.09 6.37 -13.26
CA GLY A 131 -1.06 7.50 -12.33
C GLY A 131 0.31 8.15 -12.31
N GLU A 132 0.32 9.38 -11.82
CA GLU A 132 1.52 10.18 -11.63
C GLU A 132 1.43 10.77 -10.23
N LEU A 133 2.59 11.04 -9.63
CA LEU A 133 2.66 11.71 -8.35
C LEU A 133 3.02 13.16 -8.63
N GLU A 134 2.14 14.10 -8.32
CA GLU A 134 2.43 15.54 -8.44
C GLU A 134 2.33 16.22 -7.08
N VAL A 135 3.17 17.24 -6.89
CA VAL A 135 3.04 18.12 -5.72
C VAL A 135 1.91 19.09 -6.00
N GLU A 136 0.83 18.99 -5.23
CA GLU A 136 -0.30 19.92 -5.27
C GLU A 136 0.00 21.16 -4.42
N GLU A 137 0.56 20.98 -3.23
CA GLU A 137 0.91 22.08 -2.31
C GLU A 137 2.18 21.75 -1.50
N SER A 138 2.96 22.77 -1.14
CA SER A 138 4.15 22.62 -0.30
C SER A 138 4.12 23.54 0.92
N ASN A 139 4.40 22.99 2.10
CA ASN A 139 4.73 23.73 3.32
C ASN A 139 6.14 23.35 3.78
N LEU A 140 7.13 24.05 3.23
CA LEU A 140 8.55 23.76 3.44
C LEU A 140 8.99 24.06 4.88
N GLU A 141 8.41 25.06 5.53
CA GLU A 141 8.68 25.37 6.95
C GLU A 141 8.33 24.20 7.87
N LYS A 142 7.28 23.45 7.54
CA LYS A 142 6.84 22.26 8.27
C LYS A 142 7.38 20.97 7.69
N ASN A 143 8.21 21.02 6.64
CA ASN A 143 8.65 19.85 5.88
C ASN A 143 7.46 18.96 5.45
N MET A 144 6.44 19.57 4.82
CA MET A 144 5.27 18.86 4.30
C MET A 144 5.04 19.19 2.82
N LEU A 145 4.61 18.18 2.08
CA LEU A 145 4.16 18.31 0.69
C LEU A 145 2.85 17.52 0.56
N PHE A 146 1.85 18.14 -0.07
CA PHE A 146 0.56 17.54 -0.41
C PHE A 146 0.61 17.07 -1.86
N LEU A 147 0.05 15.90 -2.12
CA LEU A 147 0.14 15.19 -3.39
C LEU A 147 -1.27 14.94 -3.94
N ASN A 148 -1.38 14.91 -5.26
CA ASN A 148 -2.63 14.61 -5.98
C ASN A 148 -3.01 13.12 -6.01
#